data_AF-A0A2E5KG92-F1
#
_entry.id   AF-A0A2E5KG92-F1
#
_cell.length_a   1.000
_cell.length_b   1.000
_cell.length_c   1.000
_cell.angle_alpha   90.00
_cell.angle_beta   90.00
_cell.angle_gamma   90.00
#
_symmetry.space_group_name_H-M   'P 1'
#
loop_
_entity.id
_entity.type
_entity.pdbx_description
1 polymer ?
#
loop_
_entity_poly.entity_id
_entity_poly.type
_entity_poly.pdbx_seq_one_letter_code
_entity_poly.pdbx_strand_id
1 'polypeptide(L)'
;MKTDTVEDISFGLYLVPLALYLGISAFDIGVTGLTAQESFLSVTRNPLWLVISLLAISIGLIFQIRETDEGERSVLIGIHAKRMRIIGLIVVLVSLGEAILVSDVETNPIGLFITGRFPILFTAVMFLQSAFIQIPFSMKSEDNKFTTSIISSLLILISPVAYYLTNMIGLPFIINLGASLLLIIFGSILFMRD
;
A
#
# COMPACT_ATOMS: atom_id res chain seq x y z
N MET A 1 24.03 13.79 -4.03
CA MET A 1 22.98 14.74 -4.46
C MET A 1 21.78 14.05 -5.10
N LYS A 2 21.90 13.19 -6.13
CA LYS A 2 20.72 12.47 -6.67
C LYS A 2 20.09 11.46 -5.69
N THR A 3 20.92 10.73 -4.94
CA THR A 3 20.50 9.72 -3.95
C THR A 3 19.66 10.29 -2.82
N ASP A 4 20.05 11.44 -2.28
CA ASP A 4 19.32 12.08 -1.15
C ASP A 4 17.92 12.52 -1.57
N THR A 5 17.79 13.12 -2.77
CA THR A 5 16.48 13.54 -3.29
C THR A 5 15.55 12.37 -3.57
N VAL A 6 16.08 11.25 -4.07
CA VAL A 6 15.31 10.03 -4.33
C VAL A 6 14.82 9.39 -3.03
N GLU A 7 15.68 9.36 -2.00
CA GLU A 7 15.30 8.88 -0.67
C GLU A 7 14.19 9.76 -0.06
N ASP A 8 14.30 11.08 -0.15
CA ASP A 8 13.30 12.01 0.36
C ASP A 8 11.94 11.84 -0.33
N ILE A 9 11.93 11.69 -1.66
CA ILE A 9 10.70 11.45 -2.44
C ILE A 9 10.08 10.12 -2.03
N SER A 10 10.88 9.06 -1.93
CA SER A 10 10.43 7.74 -1.48
C SER A 10 9.82 7.84 -0.08
N PHE A 11 10.52 8.48 0.86
CA PHE A 11 10.01 8.70 2.21
C PHE A 11 8.67 9.46 2.20
N GLY A 12 8.54 10.52 1.40
CA GLY A 12 7.29 11.26 1.23
C GLY A 12 6.15 10.38 0.71
N LEU A 13 6.42 9.51 -0.26
CA LEU A 13 5.46 8.55 -0.79
C LEU A 13 4.98 7.54 0.27
N TYR A 14 5.83 7.18 1.24
CA TYR A 14 5.44 6.34 2.38
C TYR A 14 4.47 7.03 3.35
N LEU A 15 4.41 8.36 3.35
CA LEU A 15 3.50 9.13 4.19
C LEU A 15 2.15 9.40 3.52
N VAL A 16 2.03 9.20 2.21
CA VAL A 16 0.80 9.44 1.44
C VAL A 16 -0.44 8.75 2.03
N PRO A 17 -0.39 7.46 2.47
CA PRO A 17 -1.58 6.82 3.05
C PRO A 17 -2.11 7.56 4.27
N LEU A 18 -1.21 8.06 5.13
CA LEU A 18 -1.58 8.80 6.33
C LEU A 18 -2.03 10.23 6.00
N ALA A 19 -1.34 10.89 5.08
CA ALA A 19 -1.68 12.24 4.64
C ALA A 19 -3.05 12.29 3.94
N LEU A 20 -3.34 11.31 3.07
CA LEU A 20 -4.66 11.16 2.46
C LEU A 20 -5.72 10.92 3.52
N TYR A 21 -5.48 9.97 4.41
CA TYR A 21 -6.42 9.63 5.48
C TYR A 21 -6.80 10.86 6.31
N LEU A 22 -5.81 11.58 6.85
CA LEU A 22 -6.04 12.76 7.68
C LEU A 22 -6.60 13.94 6.87
N GLY A 23 -6.09 14.16 5.65
CA GLY A 23 -6.49 15.27 4.80
C GLY A 23 -7.94 15.16 4.34
N ILE A 24 -8.38 13.96 3.96
CA ILE A 24 -9.76 13.72 3.54
C ILE A 24 -10.68 13.78 4.75
N SER A 25 -10.32 13.16 5.89
CA SER A 25 -11.13 13.29 7.10
C SER A 25 -11.32 14.74 7.54
N ALA A 26 -10.27 15.56 7.47
CA ALA A 26 -10.36 16.99 7.79
C ALA A 26 -11.22 17.76 6.78
N PHE A 27 -11.12 17.44 5.49
CA PHE A 27 -11.95 18.04 4.44
C PHE A 27 -13.43 17.67 4.61
N ASP A 28 -13.72 16.41 4.92
CA ASP A 28 -15.08 15.92 5.07
C ASP A 28 -15.80 16.57 6.26
N ILE A 29 -15.11 16.70 7.39
CA ILE A 29 -15.67 17.36 8.56
C ILE A 29 -15.77 18.88 8.34
N GLY A 30 -14.71 19.50 7.83
CA GLY A 30 -14.58 20.96 7.77
C GLY A 30 -15.28 21.63 6.58
N VAL A 31 -15.47 20.91 5.48
CA VAL A 31 -16.00 21.47 4.22
C VAL A 31 -17.29 20.80 3.80
N THR A 32 -17.35 19.46 3.79
CA THR A 32 -18.57 18.75 3.35
C THR A 32 -19.61 18.65 4.47
N GLY A 33 -19.21 18.87 5.73
CA GLY A 33 -20.08 18.91 6.89
C GLY A 33 -20.52 17.53 7.37
N LEU A 34 -19.78 16.48 6.99
CA LEU A 34 -20.01 15.13 7.50
C LEU A 34 -19.72 15.05 8.99
N THR A 35 -20.44 14.18 9.69
CA THR A 35 -20.08 13.83 11.07
C THR A 35 -18.73 13.13 11.10
N ALA A 36 -18.05 13.13 12.25
CA ALA A 36 -16.76 12.46 12.40
C ALA A 36 -16.83 10.95 12.07
N GLN A 37 -17.95 10.30 12.42
CA GLN A 37 -18.19 8.89 12.10
C GLN A 37 -18.44 8.65 10.59
N GLU A 38 -19.21 9.51 9.93
CA GLU A 38 -19.42 9.43 8.49
C GLU A 38 -18.13 9.70 7.71
N SER A 39 -17.37 10.71 8.13
CA SER A 39 -16.04 11.02 7.62
C SER A 39 -15.12 9.80 7.74
N PHE A 40 -15.01 9.20 8.92
CA PHE A 40 -14.25 7.97 9.15
C PHE A 40 -14.62 6.87 8.17
N LEU A 41 -15.93 6.60 7.99
CA LEU A 41 -16.39 5.55 7.07
C LEU A 41 -16.17 5.92 5.60
N SER A 42 -16.25 7.19 5.23
CA SER A 42 -16.04 7.63 3.85
C SER A 42 -14.59 7.43 3.42
N VAL A 43 -13.62 7.68 4.32
CA VAL A 43 -12.19 7.47 4.07
C VAL A 43 -11.86 5.99 4.12
N THR A 44 -12.32 5.29 5.15
CA THR A 44 -11.97 3.89 5.36
C THR A 44 -12.69 2.94 4.40
N ARG A 45 -13.80 3.32 3.75
CA ARG A 45 -14.56 2.44 2.83
C ARG A 45 -14.51 2.82 1.35
N ASN A 46 -13.87 3.93 0.97
CA ASN A 46 -13.67 4.31 -0.45
C ASN A 46 -12.44 3.67 -1.15
N PRO A 47 -12.64 2.67 -2.03
CA PRO A 47 -11.55 1.83 -2.51
C PRO A 47 -10.51 2.57 -3.37
N LEU A 48 -10.81 3.78 -3.85
CA LEU A 48 -9.82 4.64 -4.50
C LEU A 48 -8.69 5.05 -3.55
N TRP A 49 -9.01 5.37 -2.30
CA TRP A 49 -8.00 5.79 -1.32
C TRP A 49 -7.03 4.67 -0.97
N LEU A 50 -7.54 3.44 -0.88
CA LEU A 50 -6.73 2.24 -0.72
C LEU A 50 -5.75 2.09 -1.89
N VAL A 51 -6.24 2.22 -3.13
CA VAL A 51 -5.42 2.07 -4.34
C VAL A 51 -4.33 3.12 -4.44
N ILE A 52 -4.69 4.40 -4.24
CA ILE A 52 -3.73 5.50 -4.30
C ILE A 52 -2.63 5.31 -3.23
N SER A 53 -3.02 4.87 -2.04
CA SER A 53 -2.08 4.54 -0.97
C SER A 53 -1.11 3.42 -1.36
N LEU A 54 -1.62 2.32 -1.92
CA LEU A 54 -0.80 1.18 -2.36
C LEU A 54 0.13 1.56 -3.52
N LEU A 55 -0.35 2.37 -4.46
CA LEU A 55 0.45 2.90 -5.56
C LEU A 55 1.58 3.79 -5.04
N ALA A 56 1.31 4.69 -4.09
CA ALA A 56 2.34 5.56 -3.54
C ALA A 56 3.50 4.75 -2.92
N ILE A 57 3.19 3.77 -2.06
CA ILE A 57 4.22 2.88 -1.46
C ILE A 57 4.99 2.14 -2.57
N SER A 58 4.29 1.60 -3.56
CA SER A 58 4.90 0.81 -4.63
C SER A 58 5.82 1.67 -5.52
N ILE A 59 5.41 2.90 -5.84
CA ILE A 59 6.23 3.85 -6.59
C ILE A 59 7.47 4.22 -5.79
N GLY A 60 7.34 4.50 -4.48
CA GLY A 60 8.47 4.84 -3.61
C GLY A 60 9.52 3.73 -3.57
N LEU A 61 9.07 2.48 -3.41
CA LEU A 61 9.92 1.29 -3.48
C LEU A 61 10.67 1.19 -4.83
N ILE A 62 9.92 1.19 -5.94
CA ILE A 62 10.48 0.98 -7.28
C ILE A 62 11.48 2.09 -7.61
N PHE A 63 11.13 3.33 -7.31
CA PHE A 63 11.97 4.48 -7.61
C PHE A 63 13.30 4.42 -6.85
N GLN A 64 13.25 4.13 -5.55
CA GLN A 64 14.47 4.08 -4.72
C GLN A 64 15.36 2.88 -5.07
N ILE A 65 14.79 1.70 -5.34
CA ILE A 65 15.59 0.53 -5.71
C ILE A 65 16.27 0.72 -7.08
N ARG A 66 15.59 1.33 -8.05
CA ARG A 66 16.14 1.53 -9.39
C ARG A 66 17.35 2.48 -9.42
N GLU A 67 17.33 3.50 -8.59
CA GLU A 67 18.42 4.49 -8.48
C GLU A 67 19.56 4.01 -7.55
N THR A 68 19.44 2.82 -6.96
CA THR A 68 20.42 2.24 -6.05
C THR A 68 21.28 1.19 -6.76
N ASP A 69 22.58 1.19 -6.45
CA ASP A 69 23.56 0.24 -6.99
C ASP A 69 23.23 -1.20 -6.59
N GLU A 70 23.47 -2.16 -7.49
CA GLU A 70 23.09 -3.58 -7.33
C GLU A 70 23.58 -4.19 -6.00
N GLY A 71 24.77 -3.80 -5.54
CA GLY A 71 25.36 -4.27 -4.28
C GLY A 71 24.60 -3.83 -3.01
N GLU A 72 23.86 -2.72 -3.08
CA GLU A 72 23.15 -2.12 -1.93
C GLU A 72 21.64 -2.43 -1.93
N ARG A 73 21.09 -2.89 -3.07
CA ARG A 73 19.65 -3.15 -3.24
C ARG A 73 19.10 -4.14 -2.20
N SER A 74 19.86 -5.19 -1.87
CA SER A 74 19.40 -6.22 -0.90
C SER A 74 19.17 -5.63 0.50
N VAL A 75 20.06 -4.75 0.95
CA VAL A 75 19.94 -4.03 2.22
C VAL A 75 18.74 -3.09 2.16
N LEU A 76 18.61 -2.34 1.06
CA LEU A 76 17.54 -1.38 0.86
C LEU A 76 16.15 -2.04 0.83
N ILE A 77 16.00 -3.19 0.16
CA ILE A 77 14.78 -4.02 0.17
C ILE A 77 14.38 -4.38 1.61
N GLY A 78 15.35 -4.75 2.45
CA GLY A 78 15.13 -5.02 3.87
C GLY A 78 14.57 -3.82 4.62
N ILE A 79 15.10 -2.62 4.34
CA ILE A 79 14.61 -1.35 4.91
C ILE A 79 13.17 -1.07 4.46
N HIS A 80 12.87 -1.19 3.17
CA HIS A 80 11.52 -0.95 2.65
C HIS A 80 10.49 -1.92 3.20
N ALA A 81 10.83 -3.20 3.32
CA ALA A 81 9.95 -4.19 3.94
C ALA A 81 9.63 -3.81 5.39
N LYS A 82 10.62 -3.34 6.16
CA LYS A 82 10.40 -2.83 7.52
C LYS A 82 9.50 -1.58 7.49
N ARG A 83 9.76 -0.62 6.60
CA ARG A 83 8.93 0.59 6.43
C ARG A 83 7.48 0.25 6.10
N MET A 84 7.23 -0.70 5.19
CA MET A 84 5.88 -1.20 4.85
C MET A 84 5.14 -1.77 6.07
N ARG A 85 5.81 -2.61 6.88
CA ARG A 85 5.20 -3.15 8.11
C ARG A 85 4.88 -2.06 9.11
N ILE A 86 5.79 -1.10 9.31
CA ILE A 86 5.60 0.04 10.21
C ILE A 86 4.41 0.88 9.75
N ILE A 87 4.35 1.28 8.48
CA ILE A 87 3.25 2.12 7.99
C ILE A 87 1.91 1.39 8.06
N GLY A 88 1.87 0.09 7.75
CA GLY A 88 0.66 -0.72 7.94
C GLY A 88 0.20 -0.75 9.40
N LEU A 89 1.13 -0.96 10.35
CA LEU A 89 0.79 -0.91 11.78
C LEU A 89 0.27 0.46 12.19
N ILE A 90 0.90 1.55 11.75
CA ILE A 90 0.47 2.92 12.05
C ILE A 90 -0.96 3.16 11.53
N VAL A 91 -1.25 2.80 10.28
CA VAL A 91 -2.59 2.99 9.69
C VAL A 91 -3.67 2.24 10.48
N VAL A 92 -3.40 0.99 10.89
CA VAL A 92 -4.34 0.23 11.73
C VAL A 92 -4.55 0.87 13.08
N LEU A 93 -3.47 1.29 13.76
CA LEU A 93 -3.56 1.88 15.09
C LEU A 93 -4.26 3.24 15.06
N VAL A 94 -3.95 4.10 14.10
CA VAL A 94 -4.60 5.40 13.90
C VAL A 94 -6.09 5.20 13.64
N SER A 95 -6.44 4.29 12.73
CA SER A 95 -7.84 4.05 12.40
C SER A 95 -8.63 3.40 13.55
N LEU A 96 -8.01 2.49 14.31
CA LEU A 96 -8.65 1.93 15.51
C LEU A 96 -8.85 3.02 16.59
N GLY A 97 -7.86 3.88 16.78
CA GLY A 97 -7.94 5.02 17.70
C GLY A 97 -9.07 5.97 17.30
N GLU A 98 -9.17 6.32 16.02
CA GLU A 98 -10.26 7.16 15.52
C GLU A 98 -11.62 6.47 15.67
N ALA A 99 -11.74 5.18 15.34
CA ALA A 99 -12.98 4.44 15.55
C ALA A 99 -13.46 4.51 17.01
N ILE A 100 -12.54 4.46 17.99
CA ILE A 100 -12.86 4.65 19.41
C ILE A 100 -13.33 6.07 19.70
N LEU A 101 -12.66 7.08 19.13
CA LEU A 101 -12.99 8.50 19.36
C LEU A 101 -14.31 8.93 18.75
N VAL A 102 -14.68 8.38 17.60
CA VAL A 102 -15.88 8.78 16.84
C VAL A 102 -17.09 7.88 17.10
N SER A 103 -16.92 6.80 17.86
CA SER A 103 -18.06 5.95 18.25
C SER A 103 -18.95 6.63 19.28
N ASP A 104 -20.25 6.43 19.12
CA ASP A 104 -21.28 6.89 20.05
C ASP A 104 -21.82 5.74 20.93
N VAL A 105 -22.87 6.03 21.69
CA VAL A 105 -23.48 5.07 22.65
C VAL A 105 -24.11 3.87 21.93
N GLU A 106 -24.51 4.03 20.67
CA GLU A 106 -25.18 3.00 19.87
C GLU A 106 -24.19 2.19 19.00
N THR A 107 -22.99 2.74 18.76
CA THR A 107 -21.99 2.16 17.86
C THR A 107 -20.84 1.54 18.64
N ASN A 108 -20.63 0.23 18.48
CA ASN A 108 -19.46 -0.44 19.02
C ASN A 108 -18.18 -0.03 18.25
N PRO A 109 -17.13 0.49 18.91
CA PRO A 109 -15.87 0.89 18.28
C PRO A 109 -15.18 -0.18 17.45
N ILE A 110 -15.19 -1.42 17.94
CA ILE A 110 -14.57 -2.56 17.24
C ILE A 110 -15.39 -2.88 15.99
N GLY A 111 -16.72 -2.82 16.10
CA GLY A 111 -17.62 -3.01 14.95
C GLY A 111 -17.43 -1.93 13.88
N LEU A 112 -17.27 -0.68 14.30
CA LEU A 112 -17.02 0.45 13.40
C LEU A 112 -15.67 0.29 12.69
N PHE A 113 -14.60 -0.04 13.42
CA PHE A 113 -13.28 -0.30 12.84
C PHE A 113 -13.30 -1.43 11.80
N ILE A 114 -13.95 -2.55 12.10
CA ILE A 114 -14.10 -3.67 11.17
C ILE A 114 -14.91 -3.26 9.93
N THR A 115 -15.91 -2.40 10.10
CA THR A 115 -16.74 -1.88 9.01
C THR A 115 -15.95 -0.98 8.05
N GLY A 116 -14.94 -0.28 8.57
CA GLY A 116 -13.98 0.48 7.77
C GLY A 116 -13.24 -0.40 6.76
N ARG A 117 -12.82 -1.61 7.12
CA ARG A 117 -12.13 -2.59 6.24
C ARG A 117 -10.75 -2.18 5.70
N PHE A 118 -10.54 -0.98 5.14
CA PHE A 118 -9.25 -0.66 4.50
C PHE A 118 -8.04 -0.62 5.39
N PRO A 119 -8.09 -0.10 6.63
CA PRO A 119 -6.93 -0.16 7.49
C PRO A 119 -6.42 -1.60 7.62
N ILE A 120 -7.34 -2.56 7.77
CA ILE A 120 -7.03 -3.99 7.83
C ILE A 120 -6.46 -4.48 6.50
N LEU A 121 -7.11 -4.15 5.38
CA LEU A 121 -6.68 -4.61 4.05
C LEU A 121 -5.34 -4.03 3.62
N PHE A 122 -5.16 -2.72 3.77
CA PHE A 122 -3.91 -2.03 3.50
C PHE A 122 -2.77 -2.68 4.28
N THR A 123 -2.97 -2.92 5.58
CA THR A 123 -1.96 -3.54 6.43
C THR A 123 -1.67 -4.97 6.02
N ALA A 124 -2.70 -5.77 5.72
CA ALA A 124 -2.50 -7.12 5.20
C ALA A 124 -1.66 -7.10 3.91
N VAL A 125 -1.97 -6.20 2.97
CA VAL A 125 -1.21 -6.04 1.72
C VAL A 125 0.23 -5.57 1.99
N MET A 126 0.45 -4.61 2.89
CA MET A 126 1.80 -4.16 3.27
C MET A 126 2.63 -5.28 3.86
N PHE A 127 2.05 -6.09 4.75
CA PHE A 127 2.74 -7.24 5.34
C PHE A 127 3.08 -8.29 4.27
N LEU A 128 2.14 -8.61 3.39
CA LEU A 128 2.37 -9.56 2.29
C LEU A 128 3.44 -9.04 1.32
N GLN A 129 3.32 -7.80 0.84
CA GLN A 129 4.33 -7.17 -0.01
C GLN A 129 5.71 -7.18 0.66
N SER A 130 5.79 -6.80 1.94
CA SER A 130 7.05 -6.81 2.69
C SER A 130 7.69 -8.19 2.80
N ALA A 131 6.88 -9.26 2.84
CA ALA A 131 7.36 -10.63 2.89
C ALA A 131 7.86 -11.08 1.51
N PHE A 132 7.10 -10.79 0.45
CA PHE A 132 7.44 -11.20 -0.91
C PHE A 132 8.70 -10.53 -1.45
N ILE A 133 8.88 -9.23 -1.20
CA ILE A 133 10.08 -8.52 -1.67
C ILE A 133 11.37 -9.00 -1.00
N GLN A 134 11.27 -9.62 0.19
CA GLN A 134 12.44 -10.12 0.92
C GLN A 134 12.89 -11.52 0.47
N ILE A 135 12.10 -12.24 -0.34
CA ILE A 135 12.43 -13.61 -0.76
C ILE A 135 13.53 -13.53 -1.83
N PRO A 136 14.75 -14.04 -1.58
CA PRO A 136 15.82 -14.00 -2.56
C PRO A 136 15.54 -15.01 -3.68
N PHE A 137 14.80 -14.60 -4.71
CA PHE A 137 14.62 -15.40 -5.92
C PHE A 137 15.91 -15.38 -6.74
N SER A 138 16.86 -16.24 -6.40
CA SER A 138 18.04 -16.52 -7.22
C SER A 138 17.60 -17.24 -8.49
N MET A 139 17.26 -16.50 -9.53
CA MET A 139 17.11 -17.05 -10.88
C MET A 139 18.05 -16.29 -11.82
N LYS A 140 19.15 -16.95 -12.21
CA LYS A 140 20.02 -16.47 -13.29
C LYS A 140 19.17 -16.26 -14.54
N SER A 141 19.16 -15.04 -15.05
CA SER A 141 18.52 -14.71 -16.31
C SER A 141 19.52 -14.10 -17.27
N GLU A 142 19.57 -14.64 -18.48
CA GLU A 142 20.32 -14.11 -19.62
C GLU A 142 19.48 -13.11 -20.47
N ASP A 143 18.26 -12.77 -20.03
CA ASP A 143 17.33 -11.95 -20.82
C ASP A 143 17.54 -10.44 -20.59
N ASN A 144 16.99 -9.66 -21.53
CA ASN A 144 16.99 -8.20 -21.57
C ASN A 144 16.48 -7.58 -20.25
N LYS A 145 17.44 -7.23 -19.38
CA LYS A 145 17.23 -6.69 -18.02
C LYS A 145 16.25 -5.52 -18.01
N PHE A 146 16.34 -4.60 -18.96
CA PHE A 146 15.47 -3.43 -19.01
C PHE A 146 13.98 -3.77 -19.18
N THR A 147 13.65 -4.72 -20.07
CA THR A 147 12.27 -5.13 -20.34
C THR A 147 11.69 -5.90 -19.15
N THR A 148 12.49 -6.75 -18.52
CA THR A 148 12.10 -7.54 -17.34
C THR A 148 11.79 -6.60 -16.15
N SER A 149 12.61 -5.57 -15.96
CA SER A 149 12.41 -4.50 -14.97
C SER A 149 11.12 -3.71 -15.13
N ILE A 150 10.74 -3.41 -16.37
CA ILE A 150 9.53 -2.65 -16.67
C ILE A 150 8.29 -3.50 -16.42
N ILE A 151 8.30 -4.74 -16.89
CA ILE A 151 7.18 -5.67 -16.72
C ILE A 151 6.95 -5.97 -15.23
N SER A 152 8.01 -6.18 -14.48
CA SER A 152 7.92 -6.44 -13.04
C SER A 152 7.33 -5.26 -12.26
N SER A 153 7.81 -4.05 -12.56
CA SER A 153 7.29 -2.80 -11.98
C SER A 153 5.82 -2.60 -12.33
N LEU A 154 5.44 -2.86 -13.59
CA LEU A 154 4.04 -2.80 -14.03
C LEU A 154 3.16 -3.81 -13.30
N LEU A 155 3.62 -5.05 -13.09
CA LEU A 155 2.85 -6.06 -12.37
C LEU A 155 2.60 -5.67 -10.90
N ILE A 156 3.61 -5.11 -10.23
CA ILE A 156 3.46 -4.59 -8.85
C ILE A 156 2.49 -3.40 -8.82
N LEU A 157 2.58 -2.47 -9.78
CA LEU A 157 1.71 -1.29 -9.86
C LEU A 157 0.28 -1.63 -10.26
N ILE A 158 0.08 -2.60 -11.16
CA ILE A 158 -1.24 -3.02 -11.62
C ILE A 158 -1.97 -3.80 -10.53
N SER A 159 -1.28 -4.46 -9.59
CA SER A 159 -1.91 -5.20 -8.51
C SER A 159 -3.01 -4.44 -7.75
N PRO A 160 -2.74 -3.25 -7.15
CA PRO A 160 -3.79 -2.48 -6.49
C PRO A 160 -4.89 -2.01 -7.45
N VAL A 161 -4.57 -1.72 -8.71
CA VAL A 161 -5.56 -1.36 -9.74
C VAL A 161 -6.46 -2.56 -10.07
N ALA A 162 -5.90 -3.75 -10.20
CA ALA A 162 -6.64 -4.99 -10.43
C ALA A 162 -7.56 -5.30 -9.25
N TYR A 163 -7.10 -5.08 -8.01
CA TYR A 163 -7.95 -5.20 -6.82
C TYR A 163 -9.20 -4.30 -6.92
N TYR A 164 -9.00 -3.04 -7.32
CA TYR A 164 -10.08 -2.08 -7.48
C TYR A 164 -11.07 -2.47 -8.57
N LEU A 165 -10.55 -2.79 -9.76
CA LEU A 165 -11.38 -3.14 -10.91
C LEU A 165 -12.20 -4.41 -10.63
N THR A 166 -11.58 -5.42 -10.02
CA THR A 166 -12.26 -6.67 -9.65
C THR A 166 -13.31 -6.45 -8.55
N ASN A 167 -13.05 -5.57 -7.59
CA ASN A 167 -14.03 -5.16 -6.59
C ASN A 167 -15.19 -4.36 -7.20
N MET A 168 -14.93 -3.52 -8.19
CA MET A 168 -15.96 -2.71 -8.87
C MET A 168 -16.95 -3.57 -9.67
N ILE A 169 -16.48 -4.68 -10.26
CA ILE A 169 -17.34 -5.65 -10.97
C ILE A 169 -18.03 -6.66 -10.02
N GLY A 170 -17.93 -6.46 -8.71
CA GLY A 170 -18.65 -7.25 -7.70
C GLY A 170 -18.08 -8.63 -7.44
N LEU A 171 -16.82 -8.89 -7.81
CA LEU A 171 -16.20 -10.20 -7.53
C LEU A 171 -16.01 -10.41 -6.02
N PRO A 172 -16.10 -11.67 -5.54
CA PRO A 172 -15.88 -12.03 -4.15
C PRO A 172 -14.51 -11.57 -3.65
N PHE A 173 -14.45 -11.13 -2.39
CA PHE A 173 -13.23 -10.65 -1.74
C PHE A 173 -12.00 -11.54 -1.95
N ILE A 174 -12.18 -12.86 -1.82
CA ILE A 174 -11.11 -13.85 -1.97
C ILE A 174 -10.52 -13.81 -3.39
N ILE A 175 -11.35 -13.62 -4.41
CA ILE A 175 -10.94 -13.56 -5.81
C ILE A 175 -10.17 -12.26 -6.08
N ASN A 176 -10.67 -11.12 -5.58
CA ASN A 176 -10.02 -9.82 -5.76
C ASN A 176 -8.64 -9.79 -5.11
N LEU A 177 -8.56 -10.27 -3.87
CA LEU A 177 -7.31 -10.34 -3.13
C LEU A 177 -6.35 -11.33 -3.81
N GLY A 178 -6.82 -12.52 -4.18
CA GLY A 178 -6.01 -13.54 -4.83
C GLY A 178 -5.39 -13.08 -6.15
N ALA A 179 -6.18 -12.49 -7.05
CA ALA A 179 -5.69 -11.97 -8.32
C ALA A 179 -4.63 -10.87 -8.14
N SER A 180 -4.87 -9.97 -7.19
CA SER A 180 -3.96 -8.85 -6.90
C SER A 180 -2.65 -9.35 -6.28
N LEU A 181 -2.72 -10.34 -5.39
CA LEU A 181 -1.53 -10.95 -4.80
C LEU A 181 -0.70 -11.70 -5.84
N LEU A 182 -1.32 -12.41 -6.77
CA LEU A 182 -0.59 -13.06 -7.86
C LEU A 182 0.23 -12.07 -8.67
N LEU A 183 -0.33 -10.90 -8.97
CA LEU A 183 0.39 -9.82 -9.68
C LEU A 183 1.59 -9.31 -8.87
N ILE A 184 1.44 -9.13 -7.55
CA ILE A 184 2.57 -8.77 -6.66
C ILE A 184 3.63 -9.87 -6.68
N ILE A 185 3.23 -11.14 -6.59
CA ILE A 185 4.15 -12.28 -6.55
C ILE A 185 4.95 -12.35 -7.85
N PHE A 186 4.29 -12.38 -9.01
CA PHE A 186 4.96 -12.43 -10.30
C PHE A 186 5.80 -11.19 -10.55
N GLY A 187 5.28 -10.01 -10.20
CA GLY A 187 6.03 -8.76 -10.29
C GLY A 187 7.29 -8.76 -9.44
N SER A 188 7.21 -9.19 -8.18
CA SER A 188 8.35 -9.25 -7.27
C SER A 188 9.40 -10.25 -7.74
N ILE A 189 8.98 -11.44 -8.21
CA ILE A 189 9.88 -12.45 -8.79
C ILE A 189 10.64 -11.89 -9.99
N LEU A 190 9.94 -11.20 -10.89
CA LEU A 190 10.57 -10.61 -12.08
C LEU A 190 11.45 -9.40 -11.72
N PHE A 191 11.10 -8.62 -10.70
CA PHE A 191 11.85 -7.43 -10.29
C PHE A 191 13.21 -7.79 -9.69
N MET A 192 13.27 -8.91 -8.97
CA MET A 192 14.51 -9.41 -8.38
C MET A 192 15.41 -10.16 -9.38
N ARG A 193 14.98 -10.29 -10.64
CA ARG A 193 15.75 -10.93 -11.72
C ARG A 193 16.77 -9.98 -12.38
N ASP A 194 16.72 -8.69 -12.07
CA ASP A 194 17.64 -7.63 -12.55
C ASP A 194 18.95 -7.56 -11.75
#